data_AF-L9UTX2-F1
#
_entry.id   AF-L9UTX2-F1
#
_cell.length_a   1.000
_cell.length_b   1.000
_cell.length_c   1.000
_cell.angle_alpha   90.00
_cell.angle_beta   90.00
_cell.angle_gamma   90.00
#
_symmetry.space_group_name_H-M   'P 1'
#
loop_
_entity.id
_entity.type
_entity.pdbx_description
1 polymer ?
#
loop_
_entity_poly.entity_id
_entity_poly.type
_entity_poly.pdbx_seq_one_letter_code
_entity_poly.pdbx_strand_id
1 'polypeptide(L)'
;MHNDNGDRTLTVRGVLKPLMTASPSITVRYTCPYCDAVHSIERGPDLADRSVTKHSQPGWEYATPEDDFETREAANGIAFICGEDGPVTDLAEEPIEGCGRPFYLNFVRFEQGVELEPDPPTYGGPRFDFSP
;
A
#
# COMPACT_ATOMS: atom_id res chain seq x y z
N MET A 1 32.66 -0.89 -62.15
CA MET A 1 32.41 -0.18 -60.87
C MET A 1 30.90 -0.24 -60.67
N HIS A 2 30.36 -1.39 -60.26
CA HIS A 2 30.04 -1.72 -58.87
C HIS A 2 29.50 -0.51 -58.11
N ASN A 3 28.17 -0.42 -57.98
CA ASN A 3 27.54 0.24 -56.85
C ASN A 3 26.42 -0.63 -56.33
N ASP A 4 26.55 -0.87 -55.03
CA ASP A 4 26.01 -1.94 -54.22
C ASP A 4 24.54 -1.73 -53.83
N ASN A 5 23.88 -2.87 -53.64
CA ASN A 5 22.61 -3.02 -52.96
C ASN A 5 22.68 -2.55 -51.51
N GLY A 6 21.58 -2.01 -50.99
CA GLY A 6 21.44 -1.67 -49.58
C GLY A 6 19.99 -1.50 -49.14
N ASP A 7 19.11 -2.43 -49.54
CA ASP A 7 17.79 -2.59 -48.92
C ASP A 7 17.97 -3.03 -47.46
N ARG A 8 17.79 -2.10 -46.54
CA ARG A 8 17.90 -2.34 -45.09
C ARG A 8 16.55 -2.85 -44.59
N THR A 9 16.35 -4.15 -44.74
CA THR A 9 15.25 -4.88 -44.11
C THR A 9 15.41 -4.83 -42.58
N LEU A 10 14.62 -4.01 -41.90
CA LEU A 10 14.52 -4.00 -40.44
C LEU A 10 13.68 -5.21 -39.99
N THR A 11 14.32 -6.28 -39.56
CA THR A 11 13.64 -7.42 -38.93
C THR A 11 13.46 -7.12 -37.43
N VAL A 12 12.32 -6.53 -37.07
CA VAL A 12 11.91 -6.44 -35.65
C VAL A 12 11.36 -7.81 -35.23
N ARG A 13 12.23 -8.70 -34.76
CA ARG A 13 11.83 -9.89 -33.99
C ARG A 13 11.93 -9.56 -32.51
N GLY A 14 11.00 -8.75 -32.03
CA GLY A 14 10.72 -8.61 -30.60
C GLY A 14 9.49 -9.43 -30.27
N VAL A 15 9.66 -10.52 -29.53
CA VAL A 15 8.54 -11.20 -28.86
C VAL A 15 7.91 -10.15 -27.94
N LEU A 16 6.72 -9.67 -28.28
CA LEU A 16 5.91 -8.89 -27.35
C LEU A 16 5.67 -9.80 -26.14
N LYS A 17 6.38 -9.54 -25.03
CA LYS A 17 5.91 -10.01 -23.73
C LYS A 17 4.49 -9.45 -23.58
N PRO A 18 3.49 -10.27 -23.22
CA PRO A 18 2.18 -9.73 -22.92
C PRO A 18 2.37 -8.68 -21.83
N LEU A 19 1.93 -7.44 -22.09
CA LEU A 19 1.69 -6.47 -21.03
C LEU A 19 0.64 -7.15 -20.15
N MET A 20 1.10 -7.70 -19.03
CA MET A 20 0.24 -8.07 -17.92
C MET A 20 -0.65 -6.84 -17.70
N THR A 21 -1.95 -7.00 -17.90
CA THR A 21 -2.92 -5.92 -17.80
C THR A 21 -2.62 -5.17 -16.52
N ALA A 22 -2.13 -3.92 -16.61
CA ALA A 22 -1.85 -3.13 -15.43
C ALA A 22 -3.19 -2.98 -14.71
N SER A 23 -3.36 -3.70 -13.59
CA SER A 23 -4.50 -3.49 -12.72
C SER A 23 -4.57 -2.00 -12.42
N PRO A 24 -5.74 -1.35 -12.56
CA PRO A 24 -5.83 0.06 -12.23
C PRO A 24 -5.38 0.25 -10.78
N SER A 25 -4.48 1.21 -10.53
CA SER A 25 -4.08 1.59 -9.18
C SER A 25 -4.68 2.94 -8.80
N ILE A 26 -4.84 3.15 -7.51
CA ILE A 26 -5.19 4.43 -6.92
C ILE A 26 -4.18 4.78 -5.84
N THR A 27 -3.89 6.07 -5.69
CA THR A 27 -3.10 6.58 -4.57
C THR A 27 -3.99 6.65 -3.33
N VAL A 28 -3.59 5.97 -2.26
CA VAL A 28 -4.28 6.00 -0.96
C VAL A 28 -3.36 6.63 0.09
N ARG A 29 -3.97 7.40 1.00
CA ARG A 29 -3.29 8.13 2.06
C ARG A 29 -3.56 7.53 3.43
N TYR A 30 -2.50 7.26 4.19
CA TYR A 30 -2.58 6.75 5.56
C TYR A 30 -1.84 7.66 6.54
N THR A 31 -2.50 8.04 7.62
CA THR A 31 -1.95 8.94 8.64
C THR A 31 -1.26 8.16 9.74
N CYS A 32 -0.02 8.52 10.06
CA CYS A 32 0.73 8.00 11.19
C CYS A 32 0.00 8.35 12.50
N PRO A 33 -0.38 7.36 13.33
CA PRO A 33 -1.16 7.59 14.55
C PRO A 33 -0.36 8.23 15.69
N TYR A 34 0.87 8.68 15.44
CA TYR A 34 1.76 9.24 16.43
C TYR A 34 2.22 10.68 16.16
N CYS A 35 2.22 11.13 14.91
CA CYS A 35 2.72 12.47 14.54
C CYS A 35 1.98 13.11 13.37
N ASP A 36 0.86 12.52 12.94
CA ASP A 36 -0.01 13.02 11.87
C ASP A 36 0.62 13.12 10.47
N ALA A 37 1.84 12.63 10.30
CA ALA A 37 2.48 12.49 8.99
C ALA A 37 1.69 11.52 8.10
N VAL A 38 1.61 11.83 6.81
CA VAL A 38 0.80 11.10 5.84
C VAL A 38 1.68 10.38 4.83
N HIS A 39 1.48 9.07 4.74
CA HIS A 39 2.07 8.22 3.71
C HIS A 39 1.10 8.10 2.53
N SER A 40 1.62 8.21 1.31
CA SER A 40 0.88 7.97 0.07
C SER A 40 1.43 6.72 -0.62
N ILE A 41 0.57 5.75 -0.94
CA ILE A 41 0.98 4.52 -1.64
C ILE A 41 -0.04 4.15 -2.73
N GLU A 42 0.44 3.46 -3.77
CA GLU A 42 -0.41 2.91 -4.81
C GLU A 42 -1.05 1.58 -4.37
N ARG A 43 -2.36 1.44 -4.56
CA ARG A 43 -3.15 0.27 -4.16
C ARG A 43 -4.17 -0.11 -5.22
N GLY A 44 -4.73 -1.31 -5.13
CA GLY A 44 -5.88 -1.70 -5.95
C GLY A 44 -7.16 -0.96 -5.53
N PRO A 45 -8.14 -0.78 -6.43
CA PRO A 45 -9.36 -0.03 -6.14
C PRO A 45 -10.33 -0.76 -5.19
N ASP A 46 -10.19 -2.08 -5.02
CA ASP A 46 -11.10 -2.91 -4.20
C ASP A 46 -10.87 -2.78 -2.68
N LEU A 47 -9.87 -2.00 -2.26
CA LEU A 47 -9.47 -1.65 -0.89
C LEU A 47 -10.06 -2.52 0.24
N ALA A 48 -9.25 -3.43 0.77
CA ALA A 48 -9.59 -4.22 1.95
C ALA A 48 -9.25 -3.52 3.28
N ASP A 49 -9.13 -2.19 3.31
CA ASP A 49 -8.61 -1.48 4.48
C ASP A 49 -9.60 -1.49 5.66
N ARG A 50 -9.12 -1.86 6.86
CA ARG A 50 -9.91 -1.85 8.10
C ARG A 50 -9.55 -0.68 9.02
N SER A 51 -8.29 -0.61 9.45
CA SER A 51 -7.87 0.36 10.47
C SER A 51 -6.36 0.55 10.49
N VAL A 52 -5.92 1.77 10.84
CA VAL A 52 -4.52 2.07 11.17
C VAL A 52 -4.31 1.92 12.68
N THR A 53 -3.28 1.18 13.09
CA THR A 53 -2.96 0.91 14.50
C THR A 53 -1.49 1.17 14.83
N LYS A 54 -1.25 1.40 16.12
CA LYS A 54 0.09 1.58 16.72
C LYS A 54 0.85 0.26 16.92
N HIS A 55 0.10 -0.83 17.04
CA HIS A 55 0.64 -2.17 17.33
C HIS A 55 0.16 -3.14 16.25
N SER A 56 1.01 -4.13 15.96
CA SER A 56 0.70 -5.24 15.07
C SER A 56 -0.35 -6.14 15.70
N GLN A 57 -1.12 -6.81 14.85
CA GLN A 57 -2.05 -7.83 15.30
C GLN A 57 -1.36 -9.20 15.44
N PRO A 58 -1.59 -9.94 16.52
CA PRO A 58 -1.03 -11.27 16.70
C PRO A 58 -1.39 -12.21 15.54
N GLY A 59 -0.39 -12.88 14.97
CA GLY A 59 -0.59 -13.85 13.88
C GLY A 59 -0.93 -13.23 12.52
N TRP A 60 -0.75 -11.92 12.35
CA TRP A 60 -0.91 -11.24 11.05
C TRP A 60 0.44 -11.13 10.36
N GLU A 61 0.43 -11.41 9.07
CA GLU A 61 1.56 -11.18 8.17
C GLU A 61 1.37 -9.84 7.47
N TYR A 62 2.34 -8.95 7.59
CA TYR A 62 2.31 -7.61 7.01
C TYR A 62 3.33 -7.51 5.88
N ALA A 63 2.93 -6.89 4.78
CA ALA A 63 3.83 -6.42 3.74
C ALA A 63 4.45 -5.06 4.13
N THR A 64 5.48 -4.64 3.41
CA THR A 64 6.05 -3.29 3.45
C THR A 64 5.45 -2.42 2.34
N PRO A 65 5.58 -1.07 2.41
CA PRO A 65 5.15 -0.17 1.34
C PRO A 65 5.94 -0.36 0.04
N GLU A 66 7.14 -0.94 0.12
CA GLU A 66 8.03 -1.18 -1.01
C GLU A 66 7.82 -2.54 -1.69
N ASP A 67 7.14 -3.49 -1.01
CA ASP A 67 6.80 -4.78 -1.59
C ASP A 67 5.96 -4.60 -2.85
N ASP A 68 6.07 -5.54 -3.80
CA ASP A 68 5.30 -5.48 -5.04
C ASP A 68 3.78 -5.58 -4.78
N PHE A 69 3.00 -5.19 -5.78
CA PHE A 69 1.54 -5.13 -5.68
C PHE A 69 0.93 -6.47 -5.24
N GLU A 70 1.35 -7.60 -5.82
CA GLU A 70 0.75 -8.90 -5.51
C GLU A 70 1.06 -9.30 -4.07
N THR A 71 2.30 -9.11 -3.61
CA THR A 71 2.72 -9.39 -2.23
C THR A 71 1.93 -8.52 -1.23
N ARG A 72 1.75 -7.24 -1.53
CA ARG A 72 1.05 -6.30 -0.64
C ARG A 72 -0.43 -6.62 -0.50
N GLU A 73 -1.11 -6.91 -1.59
CA GLU A 73 -2.55 -7.23 -1.55
C GLU A 73 -2.84 -8.64 -1.00
N ALA A 74 -1.86 -9.55 -1.02
CA ALA A 74 -1.99 -10.88 -0.44
C ALA A 74 -1.75 -10.92 1.09
N ALA A 75 -1.06 -9.91 1.64
CA ALA A 75 -0.79 -9.81 3.07
C ALA A 75 -2.06 -9.48 3.88
N ASN A 76 -1.97 -9.56 5.20
CA ASN A 76 -3.05 -9.18 6.11
C ASN A 76 -3.07 -7.66 6.41
N GLY A 77 -2.10 -6.93 5.87
CA GLY A 77 -1.93 -5.50 6.10
C GLY A 77 -0.58 -5.01 5.63
N ILE A 78 -0.30 -3.73 5.90
CA ILE A 78 0.97 -3.09 5.59
C ILE A 78 1.58 -2.54 6.87
N ALA A 79 2.83 -2.89 7.16
CA ALA A 79 3.62 -2.30 8.23
C ALA A 79 4.45 -1.15 7.68
N PHE A 80 4.40 -0.01 8.34
CA PHE A 80 5.13 1.20 7.99
C PHE A 80 6.11 1.56 9.10
N ILE A 81 7.26 2.12 8.74
CA ILE A 81 8.14 2.91 9.59
C ILE A 81 8.08 4.36 9.10
N CYS A 82 7.52 5.23 9.95
CA CYS A 82 7.14 6.58 9.53
C CYS A 82 8.34 7.44 9.16
N GLY A 83 8.42 7.85 7.88
CA GLY A 83 9.51 8.63 7.31
C GLY A 83 10.73 7.81 6.84
N GLU A 84 10.75 6.50 7.09
CA GLU A 84 11.81 5.61 6.59
C GLU A 84 11.35 4.85 5.34
N ASP A 85 10.10 4.40 5.29
CA ASP A 85 9.51 3.66 4.16
C ASP A 85 9.03 4.58 3.01
N GLY A 86 9.68 5.74 2.85
CA GLY A 86 9.37 6.73 1.82
C GLY A 86 9.00 8.12 2.34
N PRO A 87 8.85 9.09 1.43
CA PRO A 87 8.54 10.47 1.78
C PRO A 87 7.15 10.57 2.40
N VAL A 88 7.02 11.46 3.39
CA VAL A 88 5.76 11.74 4.07
C VAL A 88 5.43 13.22 3.96
N THR A 89 4.14 13.53 4.01
CA THR A 89 3.64 14.90 3.99
C THR A 89 2.80 15.21 5.22
N ASP A 90 2.52 16.47 5.47
CA ASP A 90 1.44 16.85 6.36
C ASP A 90 0.06 16.77 5.67
N LEU A 91 -0.99 17.27 6.33
CA LEU A 91 -2.34 17.30 5.74
C LEU A 91 -2.49 18.30 4.58
N ALA A 92 -1.59 19.28 4.47
CA ALA A 92 -1.54 20.25 3.38
C ALA A 92 -0.63 19.79 2.22
N GLU A 93 -0.16 18.55 2.25
CA GLU A 93 0.74 17.94 1.27
C GLU A 93 2.16 18.52 1.23
N GLU A 94 2.56 19.25 2.28
CA GLU A 94 3.93 19.74 2.41
C GLU A 94 4.85 18.64 2.95
N PRO A 95 6.07 18.46 2.40
CA PRO A 95 7.02 17.46 2.89
C PRO A 95 7.42 17.73 4.35
N ILE A 96 7.39 16.69 5.17
CA ILE A 96 7.84 16.75 6.57
C ILE A 96 8.70 15.53 6.92
N GLU A 97 9.39 15.61 8.06
CA GLU A 97 10.10 14.46 8.63
C GLU A 97 9.12 13.53 9.35
N GLY A 98 9.26 12.22 9.12
CA GLY A 98 8.53 11.20 9.87
C GLY A 98 9.11 10.98 11.27
N CYS A 99 8.35 10.30 12.13
CA CYS A 99 8.76 10.09 13.52
C CYS A 99 9.56 8.79 13.80
N GLY A 100 9.88 7.99 12.78
CA GLY A 100 10.65 6.75 12.88
C GLY A 100 9.95 5.61 13.65
N ARG A 101 8.66 5.77 13.98
CA ARG A 101 7.90 4.77 14.75
C ARG A 101 7.12 3.85 13.82
N PRO A 102 7.03 2.55 14.16
CA PRO A 102 6.25 1.61 13.38
C PRO A 102 4.75 1.82 13.61
N PHE A 103 3.96 1.74 12.53
CA PHE A 103 2.50 1.66 12.58
C PHE A 103 1.97 0.72 11.49
N TYR A 104 0.72 0.30 11.61
CA TYR A 104 0.20 -0.82 10.83
C TYR A 104 -1.14 -0.46 10.22
N LEU A 105 -1.27 -0.61 8.90
CA LEU A 105 -2.56 -0.69 8.24
C LEU A 105 -3.02 -2.14 8.28
N ASN A 106 -4.20 -2.37 8.86
CA ASN A 106 -4.83 -3.68 8.95
C ASN A 106 -5.86 -3.83 7.84
N PHE A 107 -5.87 -4.96 7.15
CA PHE A 107 -6.94 -5.31 6.21
C PHE A 107 -8.09 -6.07 6.89
N VAL A 108 -9.24 -6.07 6.24
CA VAL A 108 -10.38 -6.91 6.58
C VAL A 108 -10.02 -8.35 6.26
N ARG A 109 -10.19 -9.24 7.25
CA ARG A 109 -9.97 -10.68 7.08
C ARG A 109 -11.28 -11.43 7.18
N PHE A 110 -11.41 -12.49 6.41
CA PHE A 110 -12.53 -13.42 6.50
C PHE A 110 -12.02 -14.83 6.79
N GLU A 111 -12.69 -15.54 7.70
CA GLU A 111 -12.50 -16.97 7.93
C GLU A 111 -13.85 -17.65 7.79
N GLN A 112 -13.93 -18.66 6.91
CA GLN A 112 -15.18 -19.36 6.59
C GLN A 112 -16.35 -18.42 6.20
N GLY A 113 -16.04 -17.27 5.59
CA GLY A 113 -17.04 -16.27 5.17
C GLY A 113 -17.50 -15.32 6.28
N VAL A 114 -16.92 -15.42 7.48
CA VAL A 114 -17.17 -14.51 8.61
C VAL A 114 -16.02 -13.53 8.71
N GLU A 115 -16.32 -12.23 8.78
CA GLU A 115 -15.32 -11.20 9.03
C GLU A 115 -14.72 -11.39 10.43
N LEU A 116 -13.40 -11.49 10.51
CA LEU A 116 -12.70 -11.61 11.77
C LEU A 116 -12.55 -10.23 12.42
N GLU A 117 -12.90 -10.16 13.70
CA GLU A 117 -12.50 -9.03 14.52
C GLU A 117 -11.04 -9.20 14.96
N PRO A 118 -10.21 -8.15 14.86
CA PRO A 118 -8.87 -8.17 15.42
C PRO A 118 -8.92 -8.30 16.95
N ASP A 119 -7.97 -9.02 17.52
CA ASP A 119 -7.79 -9.17 18.98
C ASP A 119 -6.37 -8.70 19.38
N PRO A 120 -6.24 -7.57 20.11
CA PRO A 120 -7.31 -6.76 20.68
C PRO A 120 -8.09 -5.95 19.64
N PRO A 121 -9.37 -5.60 19.92
CA PRO A 121 -10.18 -4.80 19.00
C PRO A 121 -9.51 -3.46 18.71
N THR A 122 -9.44 -3.09 17.43
CA THR A 122 -8.77 -1.87 16.97
C THR A 122 -9.55 -0.59 17.26
N TYR A 123 -10.84 -0.73 17.56
CA TYR A 123 -11.71 0.36 17.97
C TYR A 123 -12.46 -0.06 19.24
N GLY A 124 -12.30 0.69 20.33
CA GLY A 124 -12.90 0.41 21.65
C GLY A 124 -14.42 0.62 21.73
N GLY A 125 -15.13 0.47 20.62
CA GLY A 125 -16.53 0.86 20.45
C GLY A 125 -16.71 2.38 20.40
N PRO A 126 -17.85 2.86 19.88
CA PRO A 126 -18.12 4.29 19.86
C PRO A 126 -18.26 4.80 21.30
N ARG A 127 -17.36 5.72 21.69
CA ARG A 127 -17.49 6.51 22.91
C ARG A 127 -18.37 7.70 22.60
N PHE A 128 -19.68 7.54 22.82
CA PHE A 128 -20.63 8.65 22.77
C PHE A 128 -20.68 9.34 24.15
N ASP A 129 -19.58 9.92 24.59
CA ASP A 129 -19.51 10.76 25.78
C ASP A 129 -19.61 12.25 25.39
N PHE A 130 -20.77 12.63 24.86
CA PHE A 130 -21.08 14.04 24.66
C PHE A 130 -21.23 14.73 26.02
N SER A 131 -20.16 15.41 26.46
CA SER A 131 -20.26 16.33 27.60
C SER A 131 -21.01 17.59 27.13
N PRO A 132 -22.08 18.02 27.82
CA PRO A 132 -22.86 19.20 27.45
C PRO A 132 -22.09 20.52 27.60
#